data_AF-A0ABD5DVZ4-F1
#
_entry.id   AF-A0ABD5DVZ4-F1
#
_cell.length_a   1.000
_cell.length_b   1.000
_cell.length_c   1.000
_cell.angle_alpha   90.00
_cell.angle_beta   90.00
_cell.angle_gamma   90.00
#
_symmetry.space_group_name_H-M   'P 1'
#
loop_
_entity.id
_entity.type
_entity.pdbx_description
1 polymer ?
#
loop_
_entity_poly.entity_id
_entity_poly.type
_entity_poly.pdbx_seq_one_letter_code
_entity_poly.pdbx_strand_id
1 'polypeptide(L)'
;DMMLAQTESSKETKKTVRKNSDDLRRAKILHDGMMHMINKHKVTFAFVEIPTGSQTARAMSSYGICIGILSACPVPMIQLTPFEVKLAGTGIKTATKHEMIEAAFTEPPEAKW
;
A
#
# COMPACT_ATOMS: atom_id res chain seq x y z
N ASP A 1 16.29 2.81 7.12
CA ASP A 1 15.49 2.13 8.17
C ASP A 1 14.04 2.08 7.72
N MET A 2 13.48 0.88 7.57
CA MET A 2 12.14 0.64 7.04
C MET A 2 11.13 0.52 8.17
N MET A 3 9.86 0.86 7.89
CA MET A 3 8.77 0.78 8.86
C MET A 3 7.56 0.12 8.20
N LEU A 4 7.04 -0.93 8.83
CA LEU A 4 5.79 -1.54 8.46
C LEU A 4 4.64 -0.87 9.22
N ALA A 5 3.80 -0.12 8.50
CA ALA A 5 2.53 0.36 9.02
C ALA A 5 1.45 -0.70 8.72
N GLN A 6 1.07 -1.48 9.74
CA GLN A 6 0.02 -2.49 9.63
C GLN A 6 -1.19 -2.14 10.50
N THR A 7 -2.37 -2.50 10.01
CA THR A 7 -3.61 -2.34 10.78
C THR A 7 -4.43 -3.62 10.73
N GLU A 8 -5.19 -3.87 11.79
CA GLU A 8 -6.15 -4.95 11.85
C GLU A 8 -7.52 -4.45 12.31
N SER A 9 -8.55 -5.27 12.10
CA SER A 9 -9.86 -5.02 12.68
C SER A 9 -9.77 -5.27 14.19
N SER A 10 -10.12 -4.26 15.00
CA SER A 10 -10.15 -4.49 16.43
C SER A 10 -11.27 -5.49 16.78
N LYS A 11 -10.87 -6.62 17.36
CA LYS A 11 -11.77 -7.70 17.77
C LYS A 11 -12.66 -7.26 18.94
N GLU A 12 -12.10 -6.46 19.84
CA GLU A 12 -12.76 -5.94 21.04
C GLU A 12 -13.86 -4.93 20.70
N THR A 13 -13.73 -4.21 19.58
CA THR A 13 -14.64 -3.12 19.24
C THR A 13 -15.75 -3.49 18.25
N LYS A 14 -15.84 -4.76 17.83
CA LYS A 14 -16.82 -5.22 16.80
C LYS A 14 -18.28 -4.90 17.16
N LYS A 15 -18.60 -4.69 18.44
CA LYS A 15 -19.96 -4.33 18.91
C LYS A 15 -20.09 -2.88 19.40
N THR A 16 -18.98 -2.19 19.66
CA THR A 16 -18.97 -0.86 20.31
C THR A 16 -18.59 0.27 19.36
N VAL A 17 -17.79 0.00 18.33
CA VAL A 17 -17.30 1.00 17.39
C VAL A 17 -17.93 0.80 16.03
N ARG A 18 -18.45 1.90 15.45
CA ARG A 18 -18.97 1.91 14.09
C ARG A 18 -17.86 1.54 13.12
N LYS A 19 -18.15 0.68 12.15
CA LYS A 19 -17.18 0.20 11.16
C LYS A 19 -16.43 1.35 10.45
N ASN A 20 -17.13 2.42 10.08
CA ASN A 20 -16.53 3.57 9.40
C ASN A 20 -15.59 4.38 10.32
N SER A 21 -15.83 4.37 11.64
CA SER A 21 -14.91 5.00 12.60
C SER A 21 -13.62 4.19 12.72
N ASP A 22 -13.72 2.85 12.72
CA ASP A 22 -12.54 1.97 12.66
C ASP A 22 -11.80 2.10 11.31
N ASP A 23 -12.53 2.24 10.20
CA ASP A 23 -11.95 2.54 8.88
C ASP A 23 -11.14 3.85 8.89
N LEU A 24 -11.72 4.92 9.44
CA LEU A 24 -11.04 6.21 9.56
C LEU A 24 -9.76 6.11 10.42
N ARG A 25 -9.84 5.41 11.56
CA ARG A 25 -8.68 5.16 12.42
C ARG A 25 -7.57 4.44 11.66
N ARG A 26 -7.91 3.38 10.92
CA ARG A 26 -6.93 2.62 10.12
C ARG A 26 -6.34 3.45 8.99
N ALA A 27 -7.18 4.19 8.28
CA ALA A 27 -6.75 5.10 7.23
C ALA A 27 -5.73 6.12 7.77
N LYS A 28 -6.00 6.68 8.95
CA LYS A 28 -5.08 7.61 9.63
C LYS A 28 -3.74 6.96 9.99
N ILE A 29 -3.73 5.73 10.51
CA ILE A 29 -2.48 5.03 10.83
C ILE A 29 -1.62 4.83 9.56
N LEU A 30 -2.25 4.41 8.46
CA LEU A 30 -1.55 4.20 7.19
C LEU A 30 -1.02 5.53 6.60
N HIS A 31 -1.85 6.57 6.61
CA HIS A 31 -1.46 7.92 6.22
C HIS A 31 -0.27 8.44 7.04
N ASP A 32 -0.37 8.37 8.37
CA ASP A 32 0.67 8.88 9.27
C ASP A 32 1.98 8.09 9.09
N GLY A 33 1.88 6.78 8.82
CA GLY A 33 3.02 5.94 8.49
C GLY A 33 3.72 6.35 7.18
N MET A 34 2.95 6.60 6.12
CA MET A 34 3.45 7.12 4.86
C MET A 34 4.15 8.48 5.04
N MET A 35 3.49 9.42 5.71
CA MET A 35 4.02 10.76 5.98
C MET A 35 5.30 10.72 6.81
N HIS A 36 5.35 9.85 7.83
CA HIS A 36 6.55 9.65 8.63
C HIS A 36 7.74 9.23 7.78
N MET A 37 7.57 8.24 6.90
CA MET A 37 8.65 7.74 6.05
C MET A 37 9.11 8.77 5.02
N ILE A 38 8.17 9.48 4.38
CA ILE A 38 8.49 10.56 3.44
C ILE A 38 9.31 11.65 4.12
N ASN A 39 8.90 12.09 5.30
CA ASN A 39 9.56 13.17 6.05
C ASN A 39 10.92 12.75 6.62
N LYS A 40 11.03 11.51 7.11
CA LYS A 40 12.26 10.93 7.69
C LYS A 40 13.35 10.78 6.64
N HIS A 41 13.00 10.23 5.47
CA HIS A 41 13.96 9.92 4.41
C HIS A 41 14.07 10.98 3.31
N LYS A 42 13.32 12.09 3.43
CA LYS A 42 13.29 13.18 2.42
C LYS A 42 12.99 12.65 1.02
N VAL A 43 12.01 11.75 0.94
CA VAL A 43 11.57 11.12 -0.31
C VAL A 43 11.22 12.21 -1.33
N THR A 44 11.70 12.06 -2.57
CA THR A 44 11.53 13.06 -3.63
C THR A 44 10.40 12.72 -4.59
N PHE A 45 10.09 11.43 -4.73
CA PHE A 45 8.98 10.90 -5.53
C PHE A 45 8.61 9.50 -5.04
N ALA A 46 7.42 9.03 -5.40
CA ALA A 46 6.93 7.69 -5.05
C ALA A 46 6.47 6.93 -6.30
N PHE A 47 6.73 5.63 -6.34
CA PHE A 47 6.09 4.72 -7.29
C PHE A 47 4.88 4.07 -6.61
N VAL A 48 3.74 4.07 -7.30
CA VAL A 48 2.48 3.63 -6.69
C VAL A 48 1.65 2.84 -7.70
N GLU A 49 1.22 1.64 -7.31
CA GLU A 49 0.19 0.92 -8.03
C GLU A 49 -1.19 1.49 -7.66
N ILE A 50 -1.97 1.90 -8.66
CA ILE A 50 -3.32 2.41 -8.45
C ILE A 50 -4.30 1.22 -8.34
N PRO A 51 -5.11 1.14 -7.27
CA PRO A 51 -6.02 0.00 -7.08
C PRO A 51 -7.09 -0.06 -8.18
N THR A 52 -7.29 -1.24 -8.77
CA THR A 52 -8.30 -1.49 -9.83
C THR A 52 -9.00 -2.84 -9.66
N GLY A 53 -10.25 -2.95 -10.14
CA GLY A 53 -10.93 -4.26 -10.26
C GLY A 53 -11.65 -4.76 -9.01
N SER A 54 -12.21 -3.86 -8.18
CA SER A 54 -12.98 -4.27 -7.01
C SER A 54 -14.25 -5.05 -7.38
N GLN A 55 -14.52 -6.15 -6.67
CA GLN A 55 -15.68 -7.02 -6.92
C GLN A 55 -16.83 -6.83 -5.94
N THR A 56 -16.65 -6.07 -4.86
CA THR A 56 -17.69 -5.85 -3.84
C THR A 56 -17.74 -4.40 -3.37
N ALA A 57 -18.91 -3.94 -2.94
CA ALA A 57 -19.08 -2.59 -2.38
C ALA A 57 -18.13 -2.36 -1.18
N ARG A 58 -17.85 -3.40 -0.39
CA ARG A 58 -16.93 -3.28 0.74
C ARG A 58 -15.48 -3.14 0.30
N ALA A 59 -15.05 -3.89 -0.71
CA ALA A 59 -13.72 -3.70 -1.29
C ALA A 59 -13.59 -2.32 -1.96
N MET A 60 -14.67 -1.79 -2.56
CA MET A 60 -14.70 -0.43 -3.09
C MET A 60 -14.52 0.64 -2.01
N SER A 61 -15.06 0.42 -0.81
CA SER A 61 -14.82 1.33 0.32
C SER A 61 -13.34 1.37 0.70
N SER A 62 -12.66 0.20 0.73
CA SER A 62 -11.22 0.14 0.96
C SER A 62 -10.42 0.79 -0.16
N TYR A 63 -10.87 0.69 -1.42
CA TYR A 63 -10.25 1.40 -2.54
C TYR A 63 -10.32 2.91 -2.35
N GLY A 64 -11.49 3.44 -1.96
CA GLY A 64 -11.64 4.87 -1.65
C GLY A 64 -10.65 5.35 -0.58
N ILE A 65 -10.41 4.53 0.44
CA ILE A 65 -9.38 4.82 1.47
C ILE A 65 -7.98 4.85 0.85
N CYS A 66 -7.61 3.87 0.04
CA CYS A 66 -6.31 3.86 -0.65
C CYS A 66 -6.15 5.12 -1.51
N ILE A 67 -7.14 5.46 -2.33
CA ILE A 67 -7.10 6.67 -3.17
C ILE A 67 -6.96 7.93 -2.32
N GLY A 68 -7.67 8.03 -1.19
CA GLY A 68 -7.55 9.17 -0.28
C GLY A 68 -6.18 9.28 0.40
N ILE A 69 -5.53 8.17 0.73
CA ILE A 69 -4.16 8.17 1.26
C ILE A 69 -3.19 8.60 0.16
N LEU A 70 -3.33 8.04 -1.05
CA LEU A 70 -2.47 8.37 -2.18
C LEU A 70 -2.61 9.83 -2.61
N SER A 71 -3.83 10.39 -2.62
CA SER A 71 -4.03 11.81 -2.94
C SER A 71 -3.43 12.76 -1.91
N ALA A 72 -3.24 12.30 -0.66
CA ALA A 72 -2.55 13.04 0.38
C ALA A 72 -1.01 12.90 0.32
N CYS A 73 -0.47 12.10 -0.60
CA CYS A 73 0.97 11.96 -0.77
C CYS A 73 1.57 13.32 -1.21
N PRO A 74 2.51 13.89 -0.43
CA PRO A 74 3.03 15.24 -0.68
C PRO A 74 4.12 15.29 -1.76
N VAL A 75 4.51 14.13 -2.30
CA VAL A 75 5.55 14.01 -3.34
C VAL A 75 4.93 13.56 -4.66
N PRO A 76 5.54 13.93 -5.81
CA PRO A 76 5.11 13.43 -7.11
C PRO A 76 5.01 11.91 -7.14
N MET A 77 3.91 11.40 -7.70
CA MET A 77 3.68 9.96 -7.84
C MET A 77 3.81 9.52 -9.29
N ILE A 78 4.63 8.50 -9.50
CA ILE A 78 4.65 7.72 -10.74
C ILE A 78 3.64 6.59 -10.58
N GLN A 79 2.56 6.67 -11.34
CA GLN A 79 1.46 5.72 -11.27
C GLN A 79 1.76 4.53 -12.18
N LEU A 80 1.62 3.33 -11.63
CA LEU A 80 1.93 2.08 -12.30
C LEU A 80 0.69 1.17 -12.33
N THR A 81 0.64 0.35 -13.37
CA THR A 81 -0.26 -0.81 -13.44
C THR A 81 0.40 -2.04 -12.82
N PRO A 82 -0.39 -3.04 -12.38
CA PRO A 82 0.16 -4.30 -11.88
C PRO A 82 1.07 -4.99 -12.91
N PHE A 83 0.78 -4.81 -14.20
CA PHE A 83 1.57 -5.40 -15.27
C PHE A 83 2.95 -4.77 -15.43
N GLU A 84 3.05 -3.45 -15.25
CA GLU A 84 4.33 -2.74 -15.27
C GLU A 84 5.19 -3.13 -14.06
N VAL A 85 4.58 -3.22 -12.88
CA VAL A 85 5.27 -3.68 -11.66
C VAL A 85 5.82 -5.10 -11.85
N LYS A 86 5.01 -6.02 -12.39
CA LYS A 86 5.45 -7.39 -12.66
C LYS A 86 6.54 -7.46 -13.71
N LEU A 87 6.37 -6.76 -14.81
CA LEU A 87 7.36 -6.74 -15.89
C LEU A 87 8.69 -6.16 -15.41
N ALA A 88 8.66 -5.07 -14.64
CA ALA A 88 9.86 -4.45 -14.11
C ALA A 88 10.53 -5.31 -13.03
N GLY A 89 9.75 -5.96 -12.17
CA GLY A 89 10.30 -6.76 -11.06
C GLY A 89 10.78 -8.16 -11.46
N THR A 90 10.20 -8.77 -12.49
CA THR A 90 10.47 -10.20 -12.84
C THR A 90 10.83 -10.42 -14.30
N GLY A 91 10.67 -9.42 -15.17
CA GLY A 91 10.70 -9.60 -16.63
C GLY A 91 9.45 -10.29 -17.21
N ILE A 92 8.50 -10.72 -16.37
CA ILE A 92 7.33 -11.50 -16.77
C ILE A 92 6.06 -10.72 -16.44
N LYS A 93 5.36 -10.25 -17.48
CA LYS A 93 4.11 -9.47 -17.32
C LYS A 93 3.02 -10.22 -16.54
N THR A 94 3.00 -11.54 -16.62
CA THR A 94 2.02 -12.42 -15.96
C THR A 94 2.54 -13.08 -14.69
N ALA A 95 3.64 -12.60 -14.10
CA ALA A 95 4.24 -13.18 -12.90
C ALA A 95 3.20 -13.44 -11.79
N THR A 96 3.34 -14.61 -11.19
CA THR A 96 2.59 -15.06 -10.02
C THR A 96 3.12 -14.39 -8.77
N LYS A 97 2.36 -14.49 -7.67
CA LYS A 97 2.80 -13.98 -6.37
C LYS A 97 4.13 -14.60 -5.92
N HIS A 98 4.34 -15.89 -6.17
CA HIS A 98 5.56 -16.59 -5.77
C HIS A 98 6.78 -16.05 -6.52
N GLU A 99 6.68 -15.90 -7.84
CA GLU A 99 7.75 -15.33 -8.68
C GLU A 99 8.08 -13.89 -8.27
N MET A 100 7.08 -13.07 -7.92
CA MET A 100 7.31 -11.71 -7.42
C MET A 100 8.08 -11.70 -6.10
N ILE A 101 7.77 -12.63 -5.18
CA ILE A 101 8.49 -12.75 -3.91
C ILE A 101 9.93 -13.19 -4.18
N GLU A 102 10.12 -14.24 -4.98
CA GLU A 102 11.45 -14.75 -5.33
C GLU A 102 12.33 -13.66 -5.96
N ALA A 103 11.78 -12.88 -6.89
CA ALA A 103 12.50 -11.76 -7.49
C ALA A 103 12.87 -10.68 -6.47
N ALA A 104 11.96 -10.29 -5.55
CA ALA A 104 12.24 -9.30 -4.52
C ALA A 104 13.38 -9.73 -3.58
N PHE A 105 13.48 -11.02 -3.26
CA PHE A 105 14.59 -11.56 -2.46
C PHE A 105 15.90 -11.73 -3.25
N THR A 106 15.84 -11.70 -4.58
CA THR A 106 17.01 -11.86 -5.46
C THR A 106 17.64 -10.50 -5.82
N GLU A 107 16.82 -9.47 -6.03
CA GLU A 107 17.25 -8.10 -6.38
C GLU A 107 16.51 -7.05 -5.54
N PRO A 108 17.18 -6.12 -4.83
CA PRO A 108 18.56 -6.08 -4.34
C PRO A 108 18.78 -6.84 -3.00
N PRO A 109 19.88 -7.59 -2.81
CA PRO A 109 20.10 -8.45 -1.64
C PRO A 109 20.14 -7.74 -0.29
N GLU A 110 20.50 -6.45 -0.29
CA GLU A 110 20.62 -5.62 0.91
C GLU A 110 19.30 -5.00 1.35
N ALA A 111 18.24 -5.11 0.55
CA ALA A 111 16.91 -4.66 0.94
C ALA A 111 16.33 -5.58 2.03
N LYS A 112 15.81 -4.97 3.10
CA LYS A 112 15.29 -5.68 4.28
C LYS A 112 13.81 -6.07 4.10
N TRP A 113 13.49 -6.76 3.01
CA TRP A 113 12.12 -7.20 2.67
C TRP A 113 11.48 -8.07 3.76
#